data_AF-A0A2N4X477-F1
#
_entry.id   AF-A0A2N4X477-F1
#
_cell.length_a   1.000
_cell.length_b   1.000
_cell.length_c   1.000
_cell.angle_alpha   90.00
_cell.angle_beta   90.00
_cell.angle_gamma   90.00
#
_symmetry.space_group_name_H-M   'P 1'
#
loop_
_entity.id
_entity.type
_entity.pdbx_description
1 polymer ?
#
loop_
_entity_poly.entity_id
_entity_poly.type
_entity_poly.pdbx_seq_one_letter_code
_entity_poly.pdbx_strand_id
1 'polypeptide(L)' 'MSDRVFRLMERHQRLDEALRIAMRRKGIDPFEIARLKKLKLAIKDRIAAVLRRKTKAIG' A
#
# COMPACT_ATOMS: atom_id res chain seq x y z
N MET A 1 -15.71 11.61 7.64
CA MET A 1 -14.47 10.81 7.43
C MET A 1 -14.04 11.04 5.99
N SER A 2 -12.84 11.58 5.70
CA SER A 2 -12.53 12.07 4.35
C SER A 2 -12.42 10.94 3.33
N ASP A 3 -13.17 11.01 2.22
CA ASP A 3 -13.20 10.02 1.12
C ASP A 3 -11.82 9.65 0.56
N ARG A 4 -10.83 10.54 0.70
CA ARG A 4 -9.45 10.28 0.32
C ARG A 4 -8.80 9.16 1.13
N VAL A 5 -9.01 9.13 2.45
CA VAL A 5 -8.43 8.11 3.34
C VAL A 5 -9.09 6.77 3.07
N PHE A 6 -10.41 6.76 2.86
CA PHE A 6 -11.16 5.56 2.51
C PHE A 6 -10.66 4.92 1.21
N ARG A 7 -10.52 5.72 0.13
CA ARG A 7 -9.98 5.23 -1.15
C ARG A 7 -8.54 4.74 -1.06
N LEU A 8 -7.71 5.33 -0.20
CA LEU A 8 -6.35 4.86 0.05
C LEU A 8 -6.33 3.53 0.81
N MET A 9 -7.21 3.35 1.79
CA MET A 9 -7.34 2.09 2.53
C MET A 9 -7.88 0.97 1.64
N GLU A 10 -8.89 1.25 0.82
CA GLU A 10 -9.43 0.27 -0.14
C GLU A 10 -8.35 -0.20 -1.11
N ARG A 11 -7.56 0.74 -1.67
CA ARG A 11 -6.46 0.40 -2.58
C ARG A 11 -5.35 -0.39 -1.88
N HIS A 12 -5.11 -0.12 -0.61
CA HIS A 12 -4.17 -0.90 0.21
C HIS A 12 -4.65 -2.34 0.41
N GLN A 13 -5.93 -2.53 0.76
CA GLN A 13 -6.50 -3.86 0.95
C GLN A 13 -6.49 -4.70 -0.33
N ARG A 14 -6.83 -4.11 -1.48
CA ARG A 14 -6.75 -4.81 -2.78
C ARG A 14 -5.33 -5.24 -3.12
N LEU A 15 -4.32 -4.43 -2.78
CA LEU A 15 -2.92 -4.77 -2.99
C LEU A 15 -2.47 -5.94 -2.10
N ASP A 16 -2.91 -5.95 -0.85
CA ASP A 16 -2.61 -7.03 0.09
C ASP A 16 -3.22 -8.35 -0.33
N GLU A 17 -4.45 -8.33 -0.83
CA GLU A 17 -5.11 -9.53 -1.33
C GLU A 17 -4.43 -10.06 -2.61
N ALA A 18 -4.05 -9.18 -3.54
CA ALA A 18 -3.26 -9.56 -4.72
C ALA A 18 -1.91 -10.19 -4.32
N LEU A 19 -1.24 -9.64 -3.31
CA LEU A 19 0.00 -10.21 -2.73
C LEU A 19 -0.24 -11.58 -2.11
N ARG A 20 -1.33 -11.77 -1.38
CA ARG A 20 -1.67 -13.03 -0.73
C ARG A 20 -2.00 -14.12 -1.76
N ILE A 21 -2.75 -13.78 -2.80
CA ILE A 21 -3.05 -14.69 -3.93
C ILE A 21 -1.77 -15.05 -4.68
N ALA A 22 -0.91 -14.05 -4.95
CA ALA A 22 0.38 -14.24 -5.58
C ALA A 22 1.27 -15.20 -4.76
N MET A 23 1.43 -14.95 -3.45
CA MET A 23 2.21 -15.81 -2.57
C MET A 23 1.67 -17.24 -2.45
N ARG A 24 0.35 -17.45 -2.65
CA ARG A 24 -0.26 -18.78 -2.67
C ARG A 24 -0.09 -19.52 -4.00
N ARG A 25 0.20 -18.83 -5.11
CA ARG A 25 0.53 -19.48 -6.38
C ARG A 25 1.96 -20.05 -6.29
N LYS A 26 2.08 -21.38 -6.41
CA LYS A 26 3.38 -22.02 -6.63
C LYS A 26 3.95 -21.58 -7.99
N GLY A 27 5.21 -21.15 -8.01
CA GLY A 27 5.92 -20.77 -9.24
C GLY A 27 5.93 -19.29 -9.58
N ILE A 28 5.58 -18.39 -8.64
CA ILE A 28 5.76 -16.95 -8.87
C ILE A 28 7.24 -16.57 -8.85
N ASP A 29 7.60 -15.72 -9.81
CA ASP A 29 8.92 -15.13 -9.93
C ASP A 29 9.24 -14.28 -8.67
N PRO A 30 10.37 -14.56 -7.98
CA PRO A 30 10.86 -13.71 -6.89
C PRO A 30 10.91 -12.22 -7.22
N PHE A 31 11.18 -11.83 -8.47
CA PHE A 31 11.18 -10.44 -8.92
C PHE A 31 9.78 -9.81 -8.89
N GLU A 32 8.74 -10.59 -9.18
CA GLU A 32 7.35 -10.14 -9.15
C GLU A 32 6.90 -9.88 -7.70
N ILE A 33 7.30 -10.75 -6.76
CA ILE A 33 7.10 -10.55 -5.32
C ILE A 33 7.86 -9.31 -4.83
N ALA A 34 9.11 -9.13 -5.25
CA ALA A 34 9.91 -7.95 -4.88
C ALA A 34 9.27 -6.65 -5.40
N ARG A 35 8.74 -6.67 -6.64
CA ARG A 35 8.02 -5.53 -7.23
C ARG A 35 6.75 -5.20 -6.45
N LEU A 36 5.96 -6.20 -6.07
CA LEU A 36 4.76 -6.02 -5.25
C LEU A 36 5.09 -5.46 -3.86
N LYS A 37 6.14 -5.96 -3.22
CA LYS A 37 6.63 -5.42 -1.93
C LYS A 37 7.09 -3.97 -2.07
N LYS A 38 7.81 -3.61 -3.14
CA LYS A 38 8.26 -2.23 -3.41
C LYS A 38 7.08 -1.29 -3.64
N LEU A 39 6.05 -1.74 -4.35
CA LEU A 39 4.80 -0.98 -4.52
C LEU A 39 4.07 -0.78 -3.20
N LYS A 40 3.99 -1.81 -2.35
CA LYS A 40 3.41 -1.72 -1.01
C LYS A 40 4.18 -0.71 -0.14
N LEU A 41 5.51 -0.72 -0.18
CA LEU A 41 6.36 0.23 0.55
C LEU A 41 6.10 1.67 0.08
N ALA A 42 6.08 1.91 -1.23
CA ALA A 42 5.81 3.24 -1.80
C ALA A 42 4.42 3.79 -1.39
N ILE A 43 3.41 2.92 -1.27
CA ILE A 43 2.07 3.33 -0.77
C ILE A 43 2.13 3.69 0.71
N LYS A 44 2.82 2.89 1.53
CA LYS A 44 3.02 3.17 2.96
C LYS A 44 3.74 4.50 3.16
N ASP A 45 4.77 4.78 2.36
CA ASP A 45 5.53 6.04 2.42
C ASP A 45 4.66 7.23 2.01
N ARG A 46 3.80 7.08 1.00
CA ARG A 46 2.83 8.12 0.61
C ARG A 46 1.80 8.38 1.71
N ILE A 47 1.29 7.34 2.38
CA ILE A 47 0.39 7.49 3.53
C ILE A 47 1.11 8.24 4.66
N ALA A 48 2.32 7.82 5.00
CA ALA A 48 3.13 8.47 6.04
C ALA A 48 3.41 9.94 5.72
N ALA A 49 3.71 10.27 4.46
CA ALA A 49 3.93 11.63 4.01
C ALA A 49 2.66 12.50 4.11
N VAL A 50 1.50 11.95 3.74
CA VAL A 50 0.20 12.64 3.88
C VAL A 50 -0.15 12.86 5.34
N LEU A 51 0.02 11.85 6.18
CA LEU A 51 -0.22 11.95 7.63
C LEU A 51 0.73 12.98 8.27
N ARG A 52 2.03 12.93 7.96
CA ARG A 52 3.02 13.89 8.46
C ARG A 52 2.71 15.32 8.02
N ARG A 53 2.26 15.54 6.77
CA ARG A 53 1.78 16.85 6.32
C ARG A 53 0.54 17.31 7.07
N LYS A 54 -0.40 16.40 7.35
CA LYS A 54 -1.60 16.73 8.13
C LYS A 54 -1.24 17.12 9.56
N THR A 55 -0.29 16.44 10.20
CA THR A 55 0.23 16.78 11.54
C THR A 55 0.94 18.14 11.55
N LYS A 56 1.64 18.52 10.48
CA LYS A 56 2.31 19.83 10.37
C LYS A 56 1.36 20.99 10.05
N ALA A 57 0.15 20.72 9.58
CA ALA A 57 -0.85 21.74 9.24
C ALA A 57 -1.83 22.06 10.39
N ILE A 58 -1.74 21.33 11.51
CA ILE A 58 -2.59 21.47 12.70
C ILE A 58 -1.79 21.94 13.93
N GLY A 59 -0.52 22.34 13.75
CA GLY A 59 0.33 22.96 14.75
C GLY A 59 0.93 24.24 14.19
#